data_AF-A0A495K1N1-F1
#
_entry.id   AF-A0A495K1N1-F1
#
_cell.length_a   1.000
_cell.length_b   1.000
_cell.length_c   1.000
_cell.angle_alpha   90.00
_cell.angle_beta   90.00
_cell.angle_gamma   90.00
#
_symmetry.space_group_name_H-M   'P 1'
#
loop_
_entity.id
_entity.type
_entity.pdbx_description
1 polymer ?
#
loop_
_entity_poly.entity_id
_entity_poly.type
_entity_poly.pdbx_seq_one_letter_code
_entity_poly.pdbx_strand_id
1 'polypeptide(L)'
;MTLRIVRLVLILSALALGGYGISLVWAMPGRDQLSIVFWLVGGLIAHDALFAPLCIALGLSARRVLPQRWWIPTLLALAASLIVLILSLPVLLPRPSDKYPDNATILDRPYGTSVVITLAIIWVLTAAIVMTQQRVTRSAPTTTGDGTSL
;
A
#
# COMPACT_ATOMS: atom_id res chain seq x y z
N MET A 1 2.39 25.45 -19.71
CA MET A 1 1.72 26.35 -18.74
C MET A 1 0.77 25.60 -17.80
N THR A 2 0.00 24.64 -18.29
CA THR A 2 -0.88 23.73 -17.50
C THR A 2 -0.20 23.11 -16.27
N LEU A 3 0.99 22.51 -16.42
CA LEU A 3 1.70 21.88 -15.30
C LEU A 3 2.06 22.87 -14.17
N ARG A 4 2.35 24.13 -14.50
CA ARG A 4 2.67 25.18 -13.52
C ARG A 4 1.43 25.61 -12.75
N ILE A 5 0.30 25.75 -13.45
CA ILE A 5 -1.00 26.08 -12.84
C ILE A 5 -1.43 24.95 -11.91
N VAL A 6 -1.39 23.70 -12.36
CA VAL A 6 -1.71 22.53 -11.54
C VAL A 6 -0.83 22.49 -10.29
N ARG A 7 0.50 22.68 -10.45
CA ARG A 7 1.42 22.70 -9.30
C ARG A 7 1.07 23.81 -8.31
N LEU A 8 0.76 25.00 -8.81
CA LEU A 8 0.44 26.16 -7.98
C LEU A 8 -0.88 25.94 -7.23
N VAL A 9 -1.90 25.39 -7.90
CA VAL A 9 -3.17 25.00 -7.28
C VAL A 9 -2.95 23.94 -6.20
N LEU A 10 -2.13 22.91 -6.47
CA LEU A 10 -1.81 21.88 -5.48
C LEU A 10 -1.10 22.45 -4.26
N ILE A 11 -0.11 23.34 -4.46
CA ILE A 11 0.61 24.00 -3.36
C ILE A 11 -0.34 24.86 -2.52
N LEU A 12 -1.14 25.71 -3.16
CA LEU A 12 -2.11 26.56 -2.45
C LEU A 12 -3.14 25.73 -1.69
N SER A 13 -3.64 24.66 -2.31
CA SER A 13 -4.60 23.76 -1.66
C SER A 13 -3.97 23.06 -0.46
N ALA A 14 -2.73 22.55 -0.59
CA ALA A 14 -2.02 21.91 0.51
C ALA A 14 -1.77 22.88 1.68
N LEU A 15 -1.38 24.12 1.40
CA LEU A 15 -1.17 25.14 2.43
C LEU A 15 -2.49 25.53 3.10
N ALA A 16 -3.57 25.72 2.33
CA ALA A 16 -4.88 26.06 2.88
C ALA A 16 -5.44 24.93 3.77
N LEU A 17 -5.43 23.69 3.28
CA LEU A 17 -5.89 22.50 4.01
C LEU A 17 -5.01 22.23 5.24
N GLY A 18 -3.68 22.33 5.09
CA GLY A 18 -2.73 22.15 6.19
C GLY A 18 -2.91 23.21 7.27
N GLY A 19 -3.02 24.49 6.89
CA GLY A 19 -3.27 25.59 7.83
C GLY A 19 -4.62 25.44 8.56
N TYR A 20 -5.67 25.05 7.84
CA TYR A 20 -6.97 24.75 8.44
C TYR A 20 -6.91 23.56 9.41
N GLY A 21 -6.22 22.47 9.05
CA GLY A 21 -6.02 21.35 9.95
C GLY A 21 -5.29 21.76 11.24
N ILE A 22 -4.23 22.57 11.12
CA ILE A 22 -3.48 23.09 12.27
C ILE A 22 -4.36 23.97 13.15
N SER A 23 -5.22 24.83 12.58
CA SER A 23 -6.11 25.67 13.39
C SER A 23 -7.15 24.85 14.16
N LEU A 24 -7.63 23.75 13.58
CA LEU A 24 -8.50 22.80 14.28
C LEU A 24 -7.79 22.14 15.46
N VAL A 25 -6.55 21.69 15.28
CA VAL A 25 -5.74 21.11 16.36
C VAL A 25 -5.46 22.15 17.45
N TRP A 26 -5.22 23.40 17.07
CA TRP A 26 -4.94 24.48 18.02
C TRP A 26 -6.13 24.78 18.95
N ALA A 27 -7.35 24.57 18.47
CA ALA A 27 -8.57 24.72 19.25
C ALA A 27 -8.84 23.55 20.22
N MET A 28 -8.12 22.43 20.11
CA MET A 28 -8.30 21.26 20.97
C MET A 28 -7.61 21.42 22.33
N PRO A 29 -8.07 20.71 23.38
CA PRO A 29 -7.36 20.61 24.66
C PRO A 29 -5.92 20.10 24.47
N GLY A 30 -4.98 20.59 25.29
CA GLY A 30 -3.56 20.23 25.16
C GLY A 30 -3.26 18.73 25.25
N ARG A 31 -4.08 17.97 25.99
CA ARG A 31 -3.96 16.49 26.06
C ARG A 31 -4.21 15.84 24.70
N ASP A 32 -5.18 16.33 23.94
CA ASP A 32 -5.53 15.79 22.64
C ASP A 32 -4.49 16.19 21.59
N GLN A 33 -3.96 17.41 21.68
CA GLN A 33 -2.82 17.86 20.87
C GLN A 33 -1.60 16.95 21.05
N LEU A 34 -1.22 16.67 22.31
CA LEU A 34 -0.13 15.76 22.62
C LEU A 34 -0.40 14.35 22.09
N SER A 35 -1.63 13.84 22.26
CA SER A 35 -2.04 12.54 21.71
C SER A 35 -1.87 12.48 20.20
N ILE A 36 -2.25 13.54 19.47
CA ILE A 36 -2.06 13.65 18.01
C ILE A 36 -0.58 13.62 17.67
N VAL A 37 0.26 14.39 18.36
CA VAL A 37 1.71 14.40 18.13
C VAL A 37 2.32 13.02 18.37
N PHE A 38 1.96 12.36 19.47
CA PHE A 38 2.42 10.99 19.75
C PHE A 38 1.97 10.00 18.68
N TRP A 39 0.74 10.10 18.19
CA TRP A 39 0.26 9.24 17.11
C TRP A 39 0.94 9.52 15.77
N LEU A 40 1.21 10.79 15.44
CA LEU A 40 1.91 11.15 14.22
C LEU A 40 3.36 10.68 14.25
N VAL A 41 4.09 10.97 15.33
CA VAL A 41 5.49 10.59 15.49
C VAL A 41 5.62 9.08 15.66
N GLY A 42 4.84 8.50 16.57
CA GLY A 42 4.86 7.05 16.82
C GLY A 42 4.41 6.25 15.61
N GLY A 43 3.37 6.70 14.91
CA GLY A 43 2.91 6.09 13.66
C GLY A 43 3.96 6.17 12.55
N LEU A 44 4.65 7.30 12.39
CA LEU A 44 5.73 7.45 11.41
C LEU A 44 6.91 6.53 11.72
N ILE A 45 7.35 6.49 12.98
CA ILE A 45 8.45 5.61 13.41
C ILE A 45 8.06 4.15 13.19
N ALA A 46 6.86 3.74 13.64
CA ALA A 46 6.38 2.38 13.48
C ALA A 46 6.24 1.99 12.00
N HIS A 47 5.76 2.93 11.17
CA HIS A 47 5.69 2.77 9.72
C HIS A 47 7.08 2.48 9.15
N ASP A 48 8.04 3.38 9.33
CA ASP A 48 9.37 3.21 8.72
C ASP A 48 10.11 1.99 9.29
N ALA A 49 9.96 1.72 10.58
CA ALA A 49 10.52 0.54 11.23
C ALA A 49 9.90 -0.77 10.75
N LEU A 50 8.65 -0.79 10.27
CA LEU A 50 8.06 -1.99 9.63
C LEU A 50 8.41 -2.06 8.14
N PHE A 51 8.16 -0.98 7.41
CA PHE A 51 8.24 -0.98 5.95
C PHE A 51 9.67 -1.13 5.46
N ALA A 52 10.66 -0.51 6.11
CA ALA A 52 12.05 -0.65 5.70
C ALA A 52 12.55 -2.12 5.75
N PRO A 53 12.44 -2.87 6.87
CA PRO A 53 12.88 -4.27 6.90
C PRO A 53 12.00 -5.18 6.04
N LEU A 54 10.70 -4.93 5.94
CA LEU A 54 9.82 -5.67 5.03
C LEU A 54 10.25 -5.49 3.58
N CYS A 55 10.49 -4.25 3.12
CA CYS A 55 10.96 -3.98 1.77
C CYS A 55 12.32 -4.65 1.49
N ILE A 56 13.24 -4.64 2.46
CA ILE A 56 14.52 -5.34 2.35
C ILE A 56 14.31 -6.85 2.23
N ALA A 57 13.51 -7.45 3.13
CA ALA A 57 13.22 -8.88 3.12
C ALA A 57 12.54 -9.32 1.82
N LEU A 58 11.58 -8.54 1.32
CA LEU A 58 10.88 -8.80 0.06
C LEU A 58 11.81 -8.64 -1.15
N GLY A 59 12.68 -7.62 -1.17
CA GLY A 59 13.66 -7.44 -2.23
C GLY A 59 14.70 -8.57 -2.29
N LEU A 60 15.16 -9.05 -1.12
CA LEU A 60 16.09 -10.17 -1.02
C LEU A 60 15.45 -11.51 -1.40
N SER A 61 14.22 -11.76 -0.96
CA SER A 61 13.48 -12.98 -1.29
C SER A 61 13.08 -13.02 -2.76
N ALA A 62 12.64 -11.90 -3.34
CA ALA A 62 12.35 -11.81 -4.77
C ALA A 62 13.59 -12.13 -5.62
N ARG A 63 14.77 -11.66 -5.21
CA ARG A 63 16.06 -11.99 -5.87
C ARG A 63 16.40 -13.47 -5.89
N ARG A 64 16.01 -14.22 -4.86
CA ARG A 64 16.36 -15.64 -4.72
C ARG A 64 15.35 -16.57 -5.37
N VAL A 65 14.07 -16.16 -5.44
CA VAL A 65 12.97 -17.06 -5.80
C VAL A 65 12.38 -16.76 -7.18
N LEU A 66 12.38 -15.49 -7.61
CA LEU A 66 11.58 -15.05 -8.75
C LEU A 66 12.44 -14.57 -9.92
N PRO A 67 12.05 -14.89 -11.18
CA PRO A 67 12.62 -14.25 -12.36
C PRO A 67 12.41 -12.74 -12.31
N GLN A 68 13.38 -11.95 -12.78
CA GLN A 68 13.34 -10.48 -12.67
C GLN A 68 12.09 -9.83 -13.28
N ARG A 69 11.47 -10.49 -14.26
CA ARG A 69 10.20 -10.03 -14.87
C ARG A 69 9.01 -10.05 -13.90
N TRP A 70 9.03 -10.90 -12.87
CA TRP A 70 7.89 -11.06 -11.96
C TRP A 70 8.00 -10.15 -10.73
N TRP A 71 9.13 -9.45 -10.54
CA TRP A 71 9.40 -8.70 -9.32
C TRP A 71 8.42 -7.56 -9.11
N ILE A 72 8.24 -6.69 -10.10
CA ILE A 72 7.38 -5.50 -9.97
C ILE A 72 5.94 -5.87 -9.59
N PRO A 73 5.23 -6.74 -10.36
CA PRO A 73 3.84 -7.07 -10.01
C PRO A 73 3.73 -7.79 -8.66
N THR A 74 4.70 -8.63 -8.30
CA THR A 74 4.70 -9.37 -7.03
C THR A 74 4.97 -8.46 -5.84
N LEU A 75 5.93 -7.52 -5.95
CA LEU A 75 6.23 -6.56 -4.89
C LEU A 75 5.04 -5.62 -4.63
N LEU A 76 4.34 -5.19 -5.69
CA LEU A 76 3.11 -4.39 -5.54
C LEU A 76 1.99 -5.20 -4.86
N ALA A 77 1.83 -6.47 -5.22
CA ALA A 77 0.84 -7.36 -4.59
C ALA A 77 1.11 -7.54 -3.09
N LEU A 78 2.38 -7.73 -2.73
CA LEU A 78 2.82 -7.87 -1.34
C LEU A 78 2.61 -6.57 -0.55
N ALA A 79 2.96 -5.42 -1.13
CA ALA A 79 2.72 -4.13 -0.50
C ALA A 79 1.23 -3.87 -0.28
N ALA A 80 0.38 -4.13 -1.28
CA ALA A 80 -1.06 -4.02 -1.16
C ALA A 80 -1.62 -4.98 -0.09
N SER A 81 -1.15 -6.23 -0.06
CA SER A 81 -1.55 -7.21 0.95
C SER A 81 -1.17 -6.77 2.36
N LEU A 82 0.03 -6.23 2.55
CA LEU A 82 0.50 -5.70 3.83
C LEU A 82 -0.38 -4.55 4.31
N ILE A 83 -0.73 -3.61 3.43
CA ILE A 83 -1.62 -2.49 3.75
C ILE A 83 -3.01 -3.01 4.16
N VAL A 84 -3.59 -3.93 3.39
CA VAL A 84 -4.89 -4.54 3.71
C VAL A 84 -4.85 -5.20 5.10
N LEU A 85 -3.80 -5.97 5.40
CA LEU A 85 -3.66 -6.61 6.71
C LEU A 85 -3.53 -5.59 7.85
N ILE A 86 -2.67 -4.58 7.71
CA ILE A 86 -2.49 -3.53 8.73
C ILE A 86 -3.79 -2.77 8.98
N LEU A 87 -4.48 -2.35 7.93
CA LEU A 87 -5.76 -1.64 8.04
C LEU A 87 -6.88 -2.51 8.62
N SER A 88 -6.77 -3.83 8.50
CA SER A 88 -7.75 -4.77 9.04
C SER A 88 -7.50 -5.13 10.50
N LEU A 89 -6.29 -4.87 11.04
CA LEU A 89 -5.95 -5.18 12.43
C LEU A 89 -6.94 -4.61 13.46
N PRO A 90 -7.38 -3.34 13.39
CA PRO A 90 -8.30 -2.77 14.38
C PRO A 90 -9.68 -3.44 14.42
N VAL A 91 -10.02 -4.17 13.35
CA VAL A 91 -11.31 -4.84 13.19
C VAL A 91 -11.19 -6.34 13.49
N LEU A 92 -10.03 -6.95 13.19
CA LEU A 92 -9.75 -8.36 13.44
C LEU A 92 -9.26 -8.65 14.87
N LEU A 93 -8.58 -7.70 15.51
CA LEU A 93 -8.04 -7.90 16.85
C LEU A 93 -9.14 -7.79 17.92
N PRO A 94 -9.08 -8.60 18.99
CA PRO A 94 -10.02 -8.50 20.11
C PRO A 94 -10.00 -7.10 20.71
N ARG A 95 -11.20 -6.50 20.89
CA ARG A 95 -11.31 -5.20 21.54
C ARG A 95 -11.16 -5.32 23.05
N PRO A 96 -10.56 -4.31 23.69
CA PRO A 96 -10.71 -4.09 25.12
C PRO A 96 -12.19 -4.07 25.52
N SER A 97 -12.54 -4.78 26.61
CA SER A 97 -13.92 -5.00 27.05
C SER A 97 -14.68 -3.74 27.46
N ASP A 98 -13.99 -2.60 27.56
CA ASP A 98 -14.48 -1.29 27.93
C ASP A 98 -14.88 -0.40 26.72
N LYS A 99 -14.63 -0.84 25.48
CA LYS A 99 -14.91 -0.05 24.26
C LYS A 99 -15.92 -0.73 23.34
N TYR A 100 -17.19 -0.50 23.61
CA TYR A 100 -18.28 -0.94 22.73
C TYR A 100 -18.51 0.04 21.58
N PRO A 101 -18.82 -0.45 20.37
CA PRO A 101 -19.19 0.41 19.25
C PRO A 101 -20.54 1.09 19.51
N ASP A 102 -20.64 2.38 19.16
CA ASP A 102 -21.90 3.13 19.21
C ASP A 102 -22.97 2.59 18.24
N ASN A 103 -22.56 1.73 17.29
CA ASN A 103 -23.45 1.05 16.34
C ASN A 103 -23.14 -0.45 16.26
N ALA A 104 -24.06 -1.26 16.78
CA ALA A 104 -23.95 -2.72 16.81
C ALA A 104 -23.88 -3.34 15.39
N THR A 105 -24.57 -2.75 14.40
CA THR A 105 -24.72 -3.34 13.06
C THR A 105 -23.43 -3.31 12.24
N ILE A 106 -22.49 -2.41 12.56
CA ILE A 106 -21.23 -2.30 11.83
C ILE A 106 -20.36 -3.52 12.13
N LEU A 107 -20.34 -3.99 13.39
CA LEU A 107 -19.32 -4.92 13.86
C LEU A 107 -19.65 -6.42 13.64
N ASP A 108 -20.90 -6.76 13.36
CA ASP A 108 -21.34 -8.15 13.13
C ASP A 108 -20.99 -8.70 11.74
N ARG A 109 -20.28 -7.91 10.90
CA ARG A 109 -19.86 -8.39 9.59
C ARG A 109 -18.71 -9.39 9.70
N PRO A 110 -18.66 -10.42 8.84
CA PRO A 110 -17.55 -11.36 8.78
C PRO A 110 -16.32 -10.70 8.13
N TYR A 111 -15.64 -9.82 8.87
CA TYR A 111 -14.51 -9.05 8.37
C TYR A 111 -13.36 -9.94 7.91
N GLY A 112 -13.12 -11.07 8.59
CA GLY A 112 -12.15 -12.07 8.15
C GLY A 112 -12.39 -12.53 6.71
N THR A 113 -13.65 -12.80 6.34
CA THR A 113 -14.02 -13.18 4.98
C THR A 113 -13.72 -12.08 3.97
N SER A 114 -14.01 -10.81 4.31
CA SER A 114 -13.74 -9.68 3.42
C SER A 114 -12.25 -9.47 3.18
N VAL A 115 -11.40 -9.69 4.19
CA VAL A 115 -9.94 -9.60 4.07
C VAL A 115 -9.41 -10.70 3.17
N VAL A 116 -9.85 -11.94 3.37
CA VAL A 116 -9.46 -13.08 2.54
C VAL A 116 -9.84 -12.87 1.08
N ILE A 117 -11.07 -12.40 0.82
CA ILE A 117 -11.53 -12.08 -0.54
C ILE A 117 -10.67 -10.99 -1.17
N THR A 118 -10.36 -9.93 -0.42
CA THR A 118 -9.53 -8.82 -0.92
C THR A 118 -8.12 -9.30 -1.28
N LEU A 119 -7.50 -10.11 -0.42
CA LEU A 119 -6.20 -10.72 -0.69
C LEU A 119 -6.26 -11.64 -1.92
N ALA A 120 -7.31 -12.46 -2.05
CA ALA A 120 -7.50 -13.32 -3.21
C ALA A 120 -7.57 -12.50 -4.51
N ILE A 121 -8.33 -11.40 -4.53
CA ILE A 121 -8.43 -10.50 -5.69
C ILE A 121 -7.05 -9.94 -6.06
N ILE A 122 -6.29 -9.44 -5.09
CA ILE A 122 -4.94 -8.90 -5.31
C ILE A 122 -4.07 -9.93 -6.03
N TRP A 123 -3.99 -11.15 -5.49
CA TRP A 123 -3.12 -12.20 -6.06
C TRP A 123 -3.61 -12.74 -7.39
N VAL A 124 -4.93 -12.82 -7.62
CA VAL A 124 -5.51 -13.20 -8.92
C VAL A 124 -5.11 -12.17 -10.00
N LEU A 125 -5.21 -10.88 -9.71
CA LEU A 125 -4.81 -9.82 -10.64
C LEU A 125 -3.30 -9.87 -10.91
N THR A 126 -2.48 -10.07 -9.87
CA THR A 126 -1.03 -10.24 -10.02
C THR A 126 -0.68 -11.42 -10.92
N ALA A 127 -1.32 -12.57 -10.71
CA ALA A 127 -1.12 -13.75 -11.55
C ALA A 127 -1.50 -13.47 -13.02
N ALA A 128 -2.63 -12.80 -13.26
CA ALA A 128 -3.06 -12.41 -14.60
C ALA A 128 -2.04 -11.47 -15.30
N ILE A 129 -1.49 -10.49 -14.57
CA ILE A 129 -0.46 -9.58 -15.09
C ILE A 129 0.83 -10.37 -15.45
N VAL A 130 1.29 -11.25 -14.56
CA VAL A 130 2.48 -12.07 -14.81
C VAL A 130 2.26 -12.98 -16.03
N MET A 131 1.09 -13.59 -16.16
CA MET A 131 0.76 -14.45 -17.31
C MET A 131 0.74 -13.69 -18.64
N THR A 132 0.19 -12.47 -18.66
CA THR A 132 0.14 -11.66 -19.90
C THR A 132 1.54 -11.22 -20.34
N GLN A 133 2.43 -10.85 -19.40
CA GLN A 133 3.82 -10.48 -19.70
C GLN A 133 4.65 -11.65 -20.27
N GLN A 134 4.38 -12.88 -19.85
CA GLN A 134 5.03 -14.06 -20.41
C GLN A 134 4.64 -14.33 -21.86
N ARG A 135 3.38 -14.06 -22.23
CA ARG A 135 2.88 -14.27 -23.60
C ARG A 135 3.50 -13.29 -24.59
N VAL A 136 3.63 -12.02 -24.21
CA VAL A 136 4.21 -10.96 -25.07
C VAL A 136 5.67 -11.27 -25.41
N THR A 137 6.42 -11.83 -24.47
CA THR A 137 7.87 -12.01 -24.62
C THR A 137 8.27 -13.32 -25.30
N ARG A 138 7.41 -14.33 -25.32
CA ARG A 138 7.61 -15.56 -26.13
C ARG A 138 7.40 -15.33 -27.64
N SER A 139 6.82 -14.20 -28.03
CA SER A 139 6.46 -13.91 -29.43
C SER A 139 7.59 -13.23 -30.22
N ALA A 140 8.80 -13.10 -29.66
CA ALA A 140 9.96 -12.57 -30.39
C ALA A 140 10.58 -13.66 -31.28
N PRO A 141 10.56 -13.53 -32.62
CA PRO A 141 11.05 -14.56 -33.54
C PRO A 141 12.57 -14.66 -33.50
N THR A 142 13.08 -15.88 -33.58
CA THR A 142 14.46 -16.21 -33.98
C THR A 142 14.73 -15.62 -35.37
N THR A 143 15.44 -14.49 -35.42
CA THR A 143 16.17 -14.10 -36.63
C THR A 143 17.35 -15.06 -36.75
N THR A 144 17.13 -16.17 -37.45
CA THR A 144 18.18 -16.98 -38.05
C THR A 144 18.84 -16.10 -39.11
N GLY A 145 19.82 -15.30 -38.68
CA GLY A 145 20.79 -14.68 -39.57
C GLY A 145 21.83 -15.71 -39.96
N ASP A 146 21.42 -16.68 -40.78
CA ASP A 146 22.33 -17.45 -41.60
C ASP A 146 22.87 -16.48 -42.67
N GLY A 147 24.11 -16.06 -42.47
CA GLY A 147 24.82 -15.08 -43.27
C GLY A 147 26.28 -15.49 -43.43
N THR A 148 26.54 -16.78 -43.60
CA THR A 148 27.76 -17.24 -44.27
C THR A 148 27.62 -16.96 -45.76
N SER A 149 28.21 -15.88 -46.23
CA SER A 149 28.58 -15.71 -47.63
C SER A 149 29.97 -15.10 -47.70
N LEU A 150 30.94 -16.00 -47.89
CA LEU A 150 32.23 -15.90 -48.60
C LEU A 150 33.11 -14.66 -48.36
#